data_AF-A0A1D6H1A1-F1
#
_entry.id   AF-A0A1D6H1A1-F1
#
_cell.length_a   1.000
_cell.length_b   1.000
_cell.length_c   1.000
_cell.angle_alpha   90.00
_cell.angle_beta   90.00
_cell.angle_gamma   90.00
#
_symmetry.space_group_name_H-M   'P 1'
#
loop_
_entity.id
_entity.type
_entity.pdbx_description
1 polymer ?
#
loop_
_entity_poly.entity_id
_entity_poly.type
_entity_poly.pdbx_seq_one_letter_code
_entity_poly.pdbx_strand_id
1 'polypeptide(L)' 'MPFHEVYQQPHKTFVDVIGIVLHLEPLKHIGGRPYREAVLMDSRWH' A
#
# COMPACT_ATOMS: atom_id res chain seq x y z
N MET A 1 -1.85 -9.01 -6.58
CA MET A 1 -0.98 -8.60 -7.70
C MET A 1 0.40 -8.22 -7.17
N PRO A 2 1.48 -8.54 -7.91
CA PRO A 2 2.80 -7.97 -7.67
C PRO A 2 2.77 -6.45 -7.70
N PHE A 3 3.59 -5.79 -6.90
CA PHE A 3 3.53 -4.33 -6.74
C PHE A 3 3.91 -3.59 -8.01
N HIS A 4 4.78 -4.17 -8.85
CA HIS A 4 5.14 -3.57 -10.13
C HIS A 4 3.97 -3.48 -11.12
N GLU A 5 2.99 -4.38 -11.03
CA GLU A 5 1.75 -4.34 -11.83
C GLU A 5 0.74 -3.34 -11.28
N VAL A 6 0.75 -3.07 -9.96
CA VAL A 6 -0.15 -2.10 -9.33
C VAL A 6 0.07 -0.69 -9.89
N TYR A 7 1.32 -0.31 -10.14
CA TYR A 7 1.66 0.99 -10.74
C TYR A 7 1.12 1.17 -12.17
N GLN A 8 0.82 0.08 -12.87
CA GLN A 8 0.36 0.10 -14.26
C GLN A 8 -1.17 0.15 -14.37
N GLN A 9 -1.90 0.01 -13.27
CA GLN A 9 -3.36 -0.04 -13.28
C GLN A 9 -3.98 1.32 -13.63
N PRO A 10 -5.11 1.34 -14.38
CA PRO A 10 -5.87 2.56 -14.60
C PRO A 10 -6.29 3.23 -13.29
N HIS A 11 -6.38 4.56 -13.33
CA HIS A 11 -6.77 5.36 -12.18
C HIS A 11 -8.16 4.92 -11.64
N LYS A 12 -8.26 4.73 -10.31
CA LYS A 12 -9.46 4.26 -9.56
C LYS A 12 -9.90 2.81 -9.87
N THR A 13 -8.96 1.88 -9.92
CA THR A 13 -9.25 0.45 -10.00
C THR A 13 -9.08 -0.21 -8.61
N PHE A 14 -9.96 -1.14 -8.25
CA PHE A 14 -9.78 -1.96 -7.05
C PHE A 14 -8.70 -3.02 -7.30
N VAL A 15 -7.80 -3.20 -6.32
CA VAL A 15 -6.65 -4.11 -6.43
C VAL A 15 -6.48 -4.92 -5.16
N ASP A 16 -6.22 -6.22 -5.30
CA ASP A 16 -5.81 -7.08 -4.19
C ASP A 16 -4.29 -7.21 -4.16
N VAL A 17 -3.69 -6.91 -3.01
CA VAL A 17 -2.24 -6.91 -2.80
C VAL A 17 -1.87 -7.69 -1.53
N ILE A 18 -0.71 -8.33 -1.55
CA ILE A 18 -0.13 -9.03 -0.39
C ILE A 18 1.35 -8.69 -0.28
N GLY A 19 1.82 -8.38 0.92
CA GLY A 19 3.23 -8.03 1.16
C GLY A 19 3.55 -7.98 2.65
N ILE A 20 4.85 -7.92 2.96
CA ILE A 20 5.38 -7.75 4.31
C ILE A 20 5.36 -6.26 4.65
N VAL A 21 4.89 -5.90 5.86
CA VAL A 21 4.97 -4.52 6.36
C VAL A 21 6.41 -4.22 6.77
N LEU A 22 7.08 -3.33 6.04
CA LEU A 22 8.42 -2.88 6.36
C LEU A 22 8.43 -1.74 7.38
N HIS A 23 7.47 -0.82 7.24
CA HIS A 23 7.34 0.34 8.11
C HIS A 23 5.89 0.74 8.25
N LEU A 24 5.56 1.26 9.43
CA LEU A 24 4.21 1.65 9.77
C LEU A 24 4.25 2.98 10.56
N GLU A 25 4.00 4.08 9.87
CA GLU A 25 4.03 5.45 10.41
C GLU A 25 3.15 5.60 11.66
N PRO A 26 3.41 6.49 12.61
CA PRO A 26 2.48 6.73 13.73
C PRO A 26 1.07 7.12 13.26
N LEU A 27 0.04 6.81 14.05
CA LEU A 27 -1.33 7.24 13.78
C LEU A 27 -1.43 8.77 13.82
N LYS A 28 -1.98 9.36 12.76
CA LYS A 28 -2.23 10.79 12.61
C LYS A 28 -3.74 11.05 12.56
N HIS A 29 -4.15 12.28 12.83
CA HIS A 29 -5.54 12.71 12.69
C HIS A 29 -5.61 13.85 11.66
N ILE A 30 -6.16 13.57 10.47
CA ILE A 30 -6.29 14.54 9.38
C ILE A 30 -7.77 14.83 9.17
N GLY A 31 -8.20 16.09 9.35
CA GLY A 31 -9.61 16.48 9.26
C GLY A 31 -10.51 15.71 10.23
N GLY A 32 -10.00 15.39 11.44
CA GLY A 32 -10.71 14.61 12.46
C GLY A 32 -10.79 13.11 12.18
N ARG A 33 -10.19 12.61 11.08
CA ARG A 33 -10.19 11.19 10.73
C ARG A 33 -8.86 10.54 11.07
N PRO A 34 -8.85 9.31 11.63
CA PRO A 34 -7.63 8.56 11.83
C PRO A 34 -7.01 8.21 10.47
N TYR A 35 -5.72 8.45 10.34
CA TYR A 35 -4.94 8.21 9.13
C TYR A 35 -3.57 7.63 9.49
N ARG A 36 -3.11 6.63 8.73
CA ARG A 36 -1.82 5.98 8.94
C ARG A 36 -1.29 5.47 7.61
N GLU A 37 0.00 5.66 7.36
CA GLU A 37 0.68 5.13 6.17
C GLU A 37 1.44 3.85 6.53
N ALA A 38 1.49 2.92 5.58
CA ALA A 38 2.25 1.68 5.67
C ALA A 38 3.11 1.52 4.41
N VAL A 39 4.36 1.11 4.60
CA VAL A 39 5.23 0.68 3.50
C VAL A 39 5.21 -0.84 3.46
N LEU A 40 4.72 -1.37 2.34
CA LEU A 40 4.68 -2.81 2.08
C LEU A 40 5.82 -3.18 1.14
N MET A 41 6.28 -4.43 1.21
CA MET A 41 7.17 -5.05 0.23
C MET A 41 6.62 -6.41 -0.18
N ASP A 42 6.55 -6.67 -1.48
CA ASP A 42 6.27 -7.99 -2.01
C ASP A 42 7.56 -8.82 -2.12
N SER A 43 7.40 -10.14 -2.22
CA SER A 43 8.49 -11.01 -2.62
C SER A 43 8.67 -10.82 -4.12
N ARG A 44 9.55 -9.93 -4.57
CA ARG A 44 9.92 -9.81 -5.98
C ARG A 44 10.45 -11.15 -6.50
N TRP A 45 9.54 -11.96 -7.01
CA TRP A 45 9.80 -13.14 -7.79
C TRP A 45 9.65 -12.72 -9.24
N HIS A 46 10.76 -12.88 -9.97
CA HIS A 46 10.96 -12.61 -11.40
C HIS A 46 9.72 -12.54 -12.28
#